data_AF-A0A024JXN6-F1
#
_entry.id   AF-A0A024JXN6-F1
#
_cell.length_a   1.000
_cell.length_b   1.000
_cell.length_c   1.000
_cell.angle_alpha   90.00
_cell.angle_beta   90.00
_cell.angle_gamma   90.00
#
_symmetry.space_group_name_H-M   'P 1'
#
loop_
_entity.id
_entity.type
_entity.pdbx_description
1 polymer ?
#
loop_
_entity_poly.entity_id
_entity_poly.type
_entity_poly.pdbx_seq_one_letter_code
_entity_poly.pdbx_strand_id
1 'polypeptide(L)'
;MPNPVDLSWFYTLNLHDRVNLLNNPRQSLISAFVERILAQVKEHGMQQQEVVDETSWSGSSTWKLDGSVVAKLEEDRQRLDAWFDSLTPNDRTHVIAHRRDEGTQAASKAIGVDPGMAHPYLDMKATKLGLP
;
A
#
# COMPACT_ATOMS: atom_id res chain seq x y z
N MET A 1 8.51 -2.35 22.93
CA MET A 1 8.58 -2.46 21.46
C MET A 1 7.20 -2.05 20.95
N PRO A 2 7.08 -1.14 19.96
CA PRO A 2 5.78 -0.88 19.35
C PRO A 2 5.26 -2.20 18.77
N ASN A 3 3.95 -2.46 18.91
CA ASN A 3 3.34 -3.66 18.33
C ASN A 3 3.50 -3.61 16.81
N PRO A 4 3.77 -4.75 16.14
CA PRO A 4 3.80 -4.80 14.69
C PRO A 4 2.44 -4.35 14.14
N VAL A 5 2.44 -3.37 13.25
CA VAL A 5 1.24 -2.92 12.53
C VAL A 5 0.83 -4.04 11.58
N ASP A 6 -0.38 -4.58 11.78
CA ASP A 6 -0.91 -5.62 10.92
C ASP A 6 -1.53 -5.02 9.64
N LEU A 7 -1.04 -5.48 8.49
CA LEU A 7 -1.47 -5.08 7.15
C LEU A 7 -2.23 -6.20 6.44
N SER A 8 -2.69 -7.22 7.15
CA SER A 8 -3.45 -8.34 6.60
C SER A 8 -4.66 -7.88 5.77
N TRP A 9 -5.42 -6.90 6.26
CA TRP A 9 -6.54 -6.26 5.57
C TRP A 9 -6.12 -5.55 4.25
N PHE A 10 -4.90 -5.01 4.19
CA PHE A 10 -4.41 -4.35 2.98
C PHE A 10 -4.21 -5.37 1.85
N TYR A 11 -3.74 -6.59 2.20
CA TYR A 11 -3.53 -7.65 1.22
C TYR A 11 -4.81 -8.33 0.73
N THR A 12 -6.00 -7.92 1.18
CA THR A 12 -7.28 -8.40 0.64
C THR A 12 -7.97 -7.37 -0.25
N LEU A 13 -7.54 -6.11 -0.20
CA LEU A 13 -8.03 -5.07 -1.11
C LEU A 13 -7.77 -5.43 -2.58
N ASN A 14 -8.55 -4.88 -3.49
CA ASN A 14 -8.22 -4.99 -4.92
C ASN A 14 -6.92 -4.21 -5.23
N LEU A 15 -6.29 -4.52 -6.37
CA LEU A 15 -5.03 -3.92 -6.78
C LEU A 15 -5.09 -2.39 -6.83
N HIS A 16 -6.19 -1.82 -7.34
CA HIS A 16 -6.36 -0.38 -7.48
C HIS A 16 -6.38 0.34 -6.13
N ASP A 17 -7.13 -0.19 -5.16
CA ASP A 17 -7.20 0.34 -3.80
C ASP A 17 -5.82 0.25 -3.11
N ARG A 18 -5.08 -0.85 -3.30
CA ARG A 18 -3.69 -0.98 -2.79
C ARG A 18 -2.74 0.05 -3.42
N VAL A 19 -2.79 0.21 -4.74
CA VAL A 19 -2.00 1.22 -5.48
C VAL A 19 -2.32 2.62 -4.97
N ASN A 20 -3.60 2.93 -4.76
CA ASN A 20 -4.04 4.24 -4.28
C ASN A 20 -3.46 4.54 -2.88
N LEU A 21 -3.52 3.58 -1.95
CA LEU A 21 -2.98 3.73 -0.60
C LEU A 21 -1.45 3.84 -0.59
N LEU A 22 -0.74 3.08 -1.43
CA LEU A 22 0.73 3.21 -1.55
C LEU A 22 1.16 4.55 -2.17
N ASN A 23 0.36 5.06 -3.12
CA ASN A 23 0.66 6.31 -3.78
C ASN A 23 0.47 7.49 -2.83
N ASN A 24 -0.64 7.50 -2.08
CA ASN A 24 -1.04 8.61 -1.21
C ASN A 24 -1.54 8.10 0.16
N PRO A 25 -0.66 7.58 1.03
CA PRO A 25 -1.09 6.97 2.31
C PRO A 25 -1.71 7.98 3.28
N ARG A 26 -1.38 9.28 3.15
CA ARG A 26 -1.88 10.38 4.00
C ARG A 26 -3.16 11.04 3.49
N GLN A 27 -3.71 10.57 2.37
CA GLN A 27 -4.89 11.20 1.76
C GLN A 27 -6.12 11.03 2.65
N SER A 28 -7.04 11.99 2.55
CA SER A 28 -8.38 11.78 3.07
C SER A 28 -9.08 10.69 2.26
N LEU A 29 -9.74 9.76 2.95
CA LEU A 29 -10.47 8.65 2.35
C LEU A 29 -11.94 9.04 2.17
N ILE A 30 -12.49 8.69 1.01
CA ILE A 30 -13.93 8.84 0.75
C ILE A 30 -14.70 7.72 1.46
N SER A 31 -15.93 7.99 1.91
CA SER A 31 -16.73 7.05 2.71
C SER A 31 -16.87 5.67 2.06
N ALA A 32 -17.15 5.61 0.74
CA ALA A 32 -17.29 4.34 0.02
C ALA A 32 -16.00 3.50 0.02
N PHE A 33 -14.83 4.14 0.12
CA PHE A 33 -13.55 3.42 0.23
C PHE A 33 -13.31 2.96 1.67
N VAL A 34 -13.61 3.80 2.65
CA VAL A 34 -13.55 3.45 4.07
C VAL A 34 -14.44 2.25 4.38
N GLU A 35 -15.66 2.20 3.87
CA GLU A 35 -16.57 1.06 4.05
C GLU A 35 -15.96 -0.25 3.55
N ARG A 36 -15.25 -0.23 2.41
CA ARG A 36 -14.52 -1.41 1.90
C ARG A 36 -13.38 -1.81 2.83
N ILE A 37 -12.61 -0.85 3.31
CA ILE A 37 -11.53 -1.11 4.27
C ILE A 37 -12.10 -1.73 5.55
N LEU A 38 -13.14 -1.13 6.13
CA LEU A 38 -13.77 -1.60 7.36
C LEU A 38 -14.40 -2.97 7.23
N ALA A 39 -14.97 -3.30 6.06
CA ALA A 39 -15.45 -4.65 5.78
C ALA A 39 -14.32 -5.69 5.90
N GLN A 40 -13.14 -5.39 5.35
CA GLN A 40 -11.97 -6.26 5.43
C GLN A 40 -11.38 -6.31 6.86
N VAL A 41 -11.21 -5.16 7.52
CA VAL A 41 -10.74 -5.06 8.92
C VAL A 41 -11.58 -5.93 9.85
N LYS A 42 -12.90 -5.91 9.68
CA LYS A 42 -13.82 -6.76 10.46
C LYS A 42 -13.65 -8.25 10.16
N GLU A 43 -13.47 -8.63 8.90
CA GLU A 43 -13.21 -10.03 8.51
C GLU A 43 -11.90 -10.57 9.11
N HIS A 44 -10.92 -9.70 9.31
CA HIS A 44 -9.63 -10.02 9.94
C HIS A 44 -9.63 -9.91 11.47
N GLY A 45 -10.76 -9.55 12.09
CA GLY A 45 -10.88 -9.43 13.55
C GLY A 45 -10.14 -8.23 14.15
N MET A 46 -9.81 -7.24 13.32
CA MET A 46 -9.09 -6.02 13.70
C MET A 46 -10.06 -4.94 14.18
N GLN A 47 -9.58 -4.00 15.00
CA GLN A 47 -10.40 -2.87 15.42
C GLN A 47 -10.32 -1.74 14.38
N GLN A 48 -11.43 -1.05 14.16
CA GLN A 48 -11.49 0.08 13.22
C GLN A 48 -10.42 1.14 13.52
N GLN A 49 -10.23 1.47 14.80
CA GLN A 49 -9.29 2.49 15.26
C GLN A 49 -7.82 2.08 15.05
N GLU A 50 -7.54 0.80 14.76
CA GLU A 50 -6.19 0.35 14.42
C GLU A 50 -5.83 0.65 12.96
N VAL A 51 -6.83 0.99 12.13
CA VAL A 51 -6.65 1.12 10.67
C VAL A 51 -7.07 2.48 10.13
N VAL A 52 -8.16 3.05 10.63
CA VAL A 52 -8.66 4.37 10.20
C VAL A 52 -8.95 5.29 11.36
N ASP A 53 -8.54 6.54 11.19
CA ASP A 53 -8.88 7.66 12.05
C ASP A 53 -10.08 8.42 11.49
N GLU A 54 -11.13 8.54 12.32
CA GLU A 54 -12.26 9.42 12.03
C GLU A 54 -12.06 10.78 12.71
N THR A 55 -12.10 11.86 11.94
CA THR A 55 -12.21 13.21 12.48
C THR A 55 -13.56 13.79 12.07
N SER A 56 -14.47 13.95 13.04
CA SER A 56 -15.79 14.55 12.81
C SER A 56 -15.82 16.00 13.29
N TRP A 57 -16.24 16.93 12.42
CA TRP A 57 -16.53 18.31 12.80
C TRP A 57 -17.86 18.76 12.18
N SER A 58 -18.75 19.32 13.01
CA SER A 58 -20.05 19.88 12.60
C SER A 58 -20.87 19.00 11.63
N GLY A 59 -20.94 17.70 11.88
CA GLY A 59 -21.72 16.74 11.07
C GLY A 59 -21.03 16.25 9.79
N SER A 60 -19.79 16.67 9.51
CA SER A 60 -18.96 16.12 8.44
C SER A 60 -17.84 15.26 9.03
N SER A 61 -17.75 14.01 8.59
CA SER A 61 -16.66 13.08 8.96
C SER A 61 -15.61 13.07 7.86
N THR A 62 -14.36 13.33 8.24
CA THR A 62 -13.18 13.09 7.40
C THR A 62 -12.46 11.86 7.90
N TRP A 63 -12.16 10.95 6.98
CA TRP A 63 -11.49 9.69 7.29
C TRP A 63 -10.05 9.71 6.79
N LYS A 64 -9.13 9.16 7.57
CA LYS A 64 -7.73 8.95 7.19
C LYS A 64 -7.29 7.57 7.66
N LEU A 65 -6.18 7.06 7.11
CA LEU A 65 -5.52 5.93 7.73
C LEU A 65 -4.94 6.35 9.09
N ASP A 66 -4.93 5.43 10.04
CA ASP A 66 -4.25 5.61 11.32
C ASP A 66 -2.76 5.93 11.09
N GLY A 67 -2.21 6.78 11.95
CA GLY A 67 -0.82 7.25 11.82
C GLY A 67 0.22 6.13 11.81
N SER A 68 -0.01 5.03 12.51
CA SER A 68 0.89 3.87 12.52
C SER A 68 0.83 3.07 11.22
N VAL A 69 -0.37 2.93 10.65
CA VAL A 69 -0.58 2.32 9.31
C VAL A 69 0.10 3.15 8.24
N VAL A 70 -0.07 4.47 8.27
CA VAL A 70 0.63 5.39 7.35
C VAL A 70 2.14 5.20 7.45
N ALA A 71 2.70 5.22 8.66
CA ALA A 71 4.13 5.08 8.87
C ALA A 71 4.65 3.73 8.34
N LYS A 72 3.91 2.64 8.55
CA LYS A 72 4.28 1.32 8.05
C LYS A 72 4.23 1.24 6.52
N LEU A 73 3.17 1.76 5.89
CA LEU A 73 3.05 1.81 4.43
C LEU A 73 4.16 2.67 3.80
N GLU A 74 4.52 3.79 4.43
CA GLU A 74 5.62 4.64 3.99
C GLU A 74 6.97 3.92 4.12
N GLU A 75 7.20 3.21 5.22
CA GLU A 75 8.42 2.41 5.42
C GLU A 75 8.55 1.31 4.35
N ASP A 76 7.50 0.51 4.14
CA ASP A 76 7.52 -0.56 3.14
C ASP A 76 7.73 0.00 1.73
N ARG A 77 7.07 1.12 1.42
CA ARG A 77 7.26 1.82 0.14
C ARG A 77 8.69 2.32 -0.01
N GLN A 78 9.30 2.88 1.03
CA GLN A 78 10.70 3.36 0.98
C GLN A 78 11.68 2.23 0.71
N ARG A 79 11.45 1.04 1.28
CA ARG A 79 12.29 -0.14 1.01
C ARG A 79 12.15 -0.60 -0.44
N LEU A 80 10.94 -0.56 -0.98
CA LEU A 80 10.67 -0.84 -2.40
C LEU A 80 11.24 0.24 -3.34
N ASP A 81 11.18 1.51 -2.94
CA ASP A 81 11.82 2.64 -3.63
C ASP A 81 13.34 2.42 -3.68
N ALA A 82 13.98 2.11 -2.56
CA ALA A 82 15.42 1.84 -2.51
C ALA A 82 15.83 0.63 -3.36
N TRP A 83 15.05 -0.47 -3.31
CA TRP A 83 15.28 -1.62 -4.18
C TRP A 83 15.16 -1.25 -5.65
N PHE A 84 14.06 -0.61 -6.04
CA PHE A 84 13.81 -0.23 -7.42
C PHE A 84 14.87 0.75 -7.94
N ASP A 85 15.33 1.66 -7.08
CA ASP A 85 16.37 2.62 -7.42
C ASP A 85 17.75 1.98 -7.55
N SER A 86 18.00 0.83 -6.89
CA SER A 86 19.23 0.06 -7.06
C SER A 86 19.33 -0.64 -8.42
N LEU A 87 18.20 -0.83 -9.12
CA LEU A 87 18.15 -1.49 -10.43
C LEU A 87 18.70 -0.59 -11.54
N THR A 88 19.32 -1.21 -12.55
CA THR A 88 19.70 -0.51 -13.78
C THR A 88 18.45 -0.03 -14.53
N PRO A 89 18.56 0.98 -15.43
CA PRO A 89 17.41 1.43 -16.23
C PRO A 89 16.73 0.30 -17.00
N ASN A 90 17.50 -0.64 -17.57
CA ASN A 90 16.96 -1.78 -18.30
C ASN A 90 16.19 -2.73 -17.38
N ASP A 91 16.73 -3.01 -16.19
CA ASP A 91 16.07 -3.87 -15.20
C ASP A 91 14.78 -3.23 -14.68
N ARG A 92 14.76 -1.91 -14.47
CA ARG A 92 13.54 -1.17 -14.09
C ARG A 92 12.44 -1.32 -15.13
N THR A 93 12.78 -1.17 -16.41
CA THR A 93 11.84 -1.40 -17.51
C THR A 93 11.36 -2.85 -17.53
N HIS A 94 12.27 -3.81 -17.33
CA HIS A 94 11.94 -5.24 -17.29
C HIS A 94 10.96 -5.57 -16.16
N VAL A 95 11.26 -5.19 -14.92
CA VAL A 95 10.38 -5.51 -13.78
C VAL A 95 9.03 -4.80 -13.85
N ILE A 96 8.93 -3.65 -14.53
CA ILE A 96 7.64 -2.98 -14.78
C ILE A 96 6.84 -3.70 -15.86
N ALA A 97 7.49 -4.10 -16.96
CA ALA A 97 6.84 -4.84 -18.04
C ALA A 97 6.32 -6.21 -17.56
N HIS A 98 7.08 -6.86 -16.67
CA HIS A 98 6.78 -8.16 -16.06
C HIS A 98 6.27 -8.02 -14.62
N ARG A 99 5.57 -6.93 -14.30
CA ARG A 99 5.18 -6.60 -12.92
C ARG A 99 4.26 -7.63 -12.26
N ARG A 100 3.50 -8.41 -13.03
CA ARG A 100 2.56 -9.41 -12.50
C ARG A 100 3.25 -10.70 -12.05
N ASP A 101 4.42 -10.99 -12.60
CA ASP A 101 5.14 -12.24 -12.42
C ASP A 101 6.60 -11.98 -12.02
N GLU A 102 7.51 -11.86 -12.99
CA GLU A 102 8.95 -11.83 -12.74
C GLU A 102 9.37 -10.60 -11.93
N GLY A 103 8.74 -9.46 -12.20
CA GLY A 103 8.96 -8.22 -11.45
C GLY A 103 8.54 -8.35 -9.98
N THR A 104 7.36 -8.91 -9.73
CA THR A 104 6.90 -9.19 -8.35
C THR A 104 7.84 -10.18 -7.66
N GLN A 105 8.28 -11.23 -8.36
CA GLN A 105 9.21 -12.21 -7.82
C GLN A 105 10.58 -11.59 -7.53
N ALA A 106 11.09 -10.72 -8.39
CA ALA A 106 12.35 -10.01 -8.21
C ALA A 106 12.31 -9.09 -6.99
N ALA A 107 11.23 -8.30 -6.86
CA ALA A 107 11.01 -7.44 -5.70
C ALA A 107 10.88 -8.25 -4.39
N SER A 108 10.13 -9.36 -4.42
CA SER A 108 9.90 -10.21 -3.23
C SER A 108 11.17 -10.91 -2.72
N LYS A 109 12.21 -11.02 -3.55
CA LYS A 109 13.53 -11.56 -3.16
C LYS A 109 14.44 -10.49 -2.56
N ALA A 110 14.08 -9.21 -2.65
CA ALA A 110 14.88 -8.13 -2.11
C ALA A 110 14.80 -8.11 -0.58
N ILE A 111 15.94 -7.89 0.07
CA ILE A 111 16.03 -7.89 1.53
C ILE A 111 15.19 -6.74 2.09
N GLY A 112 14.33 -7.05 3.06
CA GLY A 112 13.50 -6.07 3.76
C GLY A 112 12.24 -5.63 3.01
N VAL A 113 12.05 -6.07 1.77
CA VAL A 113 10.80 -5.83 1.01
C VAL A 113 9.72 -6.78 1.50
N ASP A 114 8.51 -6.25 1.66
CA ASP A 114 7.30 -7.03 1.87
C ASP A 114 6.79 -7.59 0.52
N PRO A 115 6.76 -8.92 0.32
CA PRO A 115 6.25 -9.54 -0.91
C PRO A 115 4.81 -9.14 -1.26
N GLY A 116 3.96 -8.89 -0.26
CA GLY A 116 2.56 -8.49 -0.47
C GLY A 116 2.41 -7.10 -1.10
N MET A 117 3.46 -6.28 -1.01
CA MET A 117 3.53 -4.91 -1.54
C MET A 117 4.18 -4.81 -2.92
N ALA A 118 4.91 -5.84 -3.35
CA ALA A 118 5.70 -5.81 -4.58
C ALA A 118 4.86 -5.52 -5.84
N HIS A 119 3.79 -6.29 -6.05
CA HIS A 119 2.91 -6.11 -7.22
C HIS A 119 2.22 -4.74 -7.26
N PRO A 120 1.49 -4.28 -6.22
CA PRO A 120 0.86 -2.96 -6.25
C PRO A 120 1.89 -1.83 -6.35
N TYR A 121 3.09 -1.99 -5.80
CA TYR A 121 4.15 -1.01 -5.97
C TYR A 121 4.63 -0.88 -7.42
N LEU A 122 4.86 -2.00 -8.12
CA LEU A 122 5.28 -1.98 -9.51
C LEU A 122 4.19 -1.42 -10.43
N ASP A 123 2.91 -1.68 -10.13
CA ASP A 123 1.78 -1.11 -10.86
C ASP A 123 1.64 0.42 -10.61
N MET A 124 1.91 0.87 -9.38
CA MET A 124 2.06 2.29 -9.07
C MET A 124 3.19 2.94 -9.90
N LYS A 125 4.36 2.28 -10.01
CA LYS A 125 5.48 2.80 -10.81
C LYS A 125 5.16 2.83 -12.31
N ALA A 126 4.52 1.79 -12.84
CA ALA A 126 4.03 1.76 -14.22
C ALA A 126 3.13 2.98 -14.51
N THR A 127 2.15 3.22 -13.64
CA THR A 127 1.20 4.34 -13.76
C THR A 127 1.91 5.70 -13.74
N LYS A 128 2.87 5.89 -12.82
CA LYS A 128 3.64 7.15 -12.71
C LYS A 128 4.54 7.42 -13.91
N LEU A 129 5.04 6.37 -14.55
CA LEU A 129 5.93 6.46 -15.70
C LEU A 129 5.16 6.47 -17.04
N GLY A 130 3.83 6.37 -17.01
CA GLY A 130 3.01 6.28 -18.22
C GLY A 130 3.23 4.99 -19.00
N LEU A 131 3.65 3.92 -18.33
CA LEU A 131 3.91 2.62 -18.93
C LEU A 131 2.67 1.71 -18.83
N PRO A 132 2.35 0.95 -19.88
CA PRO A 132 1.17 0.09 -19.95
C PRO A 132 1.24 -1.13 -19.02
#